data_AF-Q1QYZ9-F1
#
_entry.id   AF-Q1QYZ9-F1
#
_cell.length_a   1.000
_cell.length_b   1.000
_cell.length_c   1.000
_cell.angle_alpha   90.00
_cell.angle_beta   90.00
_cell.angle_gamma   90.00
#
_symmetry.space_group_name_H-M   'P 1'
#
loop_
_entity.id
_entity.type
_entity.pdbx_description
1 polymer ?
#
loop_
_entity_poly.entity_id
_entity_poly.type
_entity_poly.pdbx_seq_one_letter_code
_entity_poly.pdbx_strand_id
1 'polypeptide(L)'
;MRDIYRRLGLHVSASDADIARAIARCENNAVKRDAEEVLRVESRKREYDQLYGTLTGIGLLRARMGLTHAPYWRGSEANDFSISADDEYARYAELKAKMERAARVYDNWQRVRRILRWGLGLLLAVGIAAAIAAYAWDVIPTGGMSLPSLESLPAIS
;
A
#
# COMPACT_ATOMS: atom_id res chain seq x y z
N MET A 1 24.20 -0.84 -21.09
CA MET A 1 23.11 -1.79 -21.43
C MET A 1 22.07 -1.01 -22.22
N ARG A 2 21.60 -1.54 -23.35
CA ARG A 2 20.59 -0.88 -24.20
C ARG A 2 19.22 -1.52 -23.95
N ASP A 3 18.16 -0.73 -24.07
CA ASP A 3 16.79 -1.23 -23.88
C ASP A 3 16.37 -2.05 -25.11
N ILE A 4 16.39 -3.38 -24.99
CA ILE A 4 16.02 -4.33 -26.05
C ILE A 4 14.50 -4.28 -26.27
N TYR A 5 13.70 -4.19 -25.21
CA TYR A 5 12.24 -4.12 -25.30
C TYR A 5 11.78 -2.88 -26.08
N ARG A 6 12.31 -1.70 -25.74
CA ARG A 6 12.00 -0.45 -26.45
C ARG A 6 12.40 -0.51 -27.92
N ARG A 7 13.54 -1.13 -28.23
CA ARG A 7 14.06 -1.25 -29.61
C ARG A 7 13.28 -2.26 -30.46
N LEU A 8 12.72 -3.29 -29.83
CA LEU A 8 11.80 -4.23 -30.47
C LEU A 8 10.35 -3.71 -30.53
N GLY A 9 10.05 -2.58 -29.88
CA GLY A 9 8.69 -2.05 -29.76
C GLY A 9 7.78 -2.94 -28.90
N LEU A 10 8.36 -3.63 -27.91
CA LEU A 10 7.64 -4.55 -27.03
C LEU A 10 7.53 -4.01 -25.61
N HIS A 11 6.46 -4.44 -24.93
CA HIS A 11 6.33 -4.27 -23.49
C HIS A 11 7.04 -5.41 -22.75
N VAL A 12 7.56 -5.16 -21.54
CA VAL A 12 8.25 -6.18 -20.71
C VAL A 12 7.35 -7.38 -20.38
N SER A 13 6.04 -7.19 -20.37
CA SER A 13 5.02 -8.23 -20.15
C SER A 13 4.58 -8.95 -21.45
N ALA A 14 5.28 -8.75 -22.57
CA ALA A 14 4.95 -9.41 -23.83
C ALA A 14 5.12 -10.93 -23.70
N SER A 15 4.23 -11.67 -24.38
CA SER A 15 4.31 -13.13 -24.42
C SER A 15 5.53 -13.60 -25.22
N ASP A 16 6.01 -14.81 -24.95
CA ASP A 16 7.15 -15.37 -25.70
C ASP A 16 6.86 -15.48 -27.21
N ALA A 17 5.59 -15.68 -27.57
CA ALA A 17 5.14 -15.68 -28.96
C ALA A 17 5.25 -14.29 -29.62
N ASP A 18 4.93 -13.22 -28.87
CA ASP A 18 5.08 -11.85 -29.35
C ASP A 18 6.55 -11.42 -29.42
N ILE A 19 7.37 -11.87 -28.46
CA ILE A 19 8.83 -11.69 -28.48
C ILE A 19 9.43 -12.34 -29.73
N ALA A 20 9.12 -13.60 -30.00
CA ALA A 20 9.60 -14.30 -31.19
C ALA A 20 9.17 -13.61 -32.49
N ARG A 21 7.93 -13.11 -32.54
CA ARG A 21 7.39 -12.39 -33.70
C ARG A 21 8.07 -11.04 -33.92
N ALA A 22 8.35 -10.30 -32.85
CA ALA A 22 9.04 -9.00 -32.95
C ALA A 22 10.50 -9.17 -33.39
N ILE A 23 11.20 -10.18 -32.85
CA ILE A 23 12.55 -10.54 -33.28
C ILE A 23 12.58 -10.88 -34.78
N ALA A 24 11.60 -11.66 -35.25
CA ALA A 24 11.53 -12.04 -36.67
C ALA A 24 11.27 -10.84 -37.61
N ARG A 25 10.54 -9.82 -37.14
CA ARG A 25 10.22 -8.60 -37.90
C ARG A 25 11.26 -7.49 -37.77
N CYS A 26 12.23 -7.62 -36.86
CA CYS A 26 13.23 -6.59 -36.65
C CYS A 26 14.26 -6.59 -37.79
N GLU A 27 14.36 -5.48 -38.51
CA GLU A 27 15.34 -5.29 -39.60
C GLU A 27 16.76 -5.05 -39.08
N ASN A 28 16.90 -4.62 -37.82
CA ASN A 28 18.20 -4.35 -37.22
C ASN A 28 18.86 -5.64 -36.72
N ASN A 29 19.79 -6.18 -37.51
CA ASN A 29 20.51 -7.42 -37.20
C ASN A 29 21.25 -7.40 -35.85
N ALA A 30 21.73 -6.24 -35.38
CA ALA A 30 22.40 -6.15 -34.08
C ALA A 30 21.39 -6.33 -32.94
N VAL A 31 20.26 -5.62 -32.97
CA VAL A 31 19.19 -5.75 -31.97
C VAL A 31 18.58 -7.15 -32.01
N LYS A 32 18.41 -7.72 -33.21
CA LYS A 32 17.89 -9.07 -33.39
C LYS A 32 18.76 -10.12 -32.72
N ARG A 33 20.09 -10.06 -32.92
CA ARG A 33 21.03 -11.00 -32.30
C ARG A 33 21.03 -10.87 -30.77
N ASP A 34 21.07 -9.65 -30.25
CA ASP A 34 21.06 -9.40 -28.81
C ASP A 34 19.74 -9.90 -28.17
N ALA A 35 18.62 -9.69 -28.86
CA ALA A 35 17.31 -10.18 -28.44
C ALA A 35 17.20 -11.71 -28.49
N GLU A 36 17.73 -12.36 -29.53
CA GLU A 36 17.76 -13.81 -29.63
C GLU A 36 18.63 -14.44 -28.53
N GLU A 37 19.76 -13.80 -28.19
CA GLU A 37 20.64 -14.29 -27.16
C GLU A 37 20.00 -14.18 -25.77
N VAL A 38 19.42 -13.03 -25.46
CA VAL A 38 18.92 -12.71 -24.12
C VAL A 38 17.48 -13.21 -23.91
N LEU A 39 16.56 -12.92 -24.84
CA LEU A 39 15.12 -13.12 -24.63
C LEU A 39 14.63 -14.54 -24.97
N ARG A 40 15.36 -15.33 -25.78
CA ARG A 40 14.98 -16.73 -26.05
C ARG A 40 15.36 -17.69 -24.92
N VAL A 41 16.35 -17.33 -24.11
CA VAL A 41 16.81 -18.17 -23.00
C VAL A 41 16.16 -17.66 -21.72
N GLU A 42 15.18 -18.41 -21.21
CA GLU A 42 14.36 -18.02 -20.06
C GLU A 42 15.17 -17.61 -18.82
N SER A 43 16.32 -18.26 -18.55
CA SER A 43 17.20 -17.84 -17.45
C SER A 43 17.82 -16.45 -17.67
N ARG A 44 18.28 -16.16 -18.89
CA ARG A 44 18.87 -14.87 -19.27
C ARG A 44 17.82 -13.78 -19.37
N LYS A 45 16.61 -14.11 -19.83
CA LYS A 45 15.45 -13.21 -19.83
C LYS A 45 15.12 -12.74 -18.41
N ARG A 46 15.04 -13.66 -17.44
CA ARG A 46 14.78 -13.28 -16.04
C ARG A 46 15.85 -12.36 -15.44
N GLU A 47 17.13 -12.66 -15.69
CA GLU A 47 18.24 -11.81 -15.24
C GLU A 47 18.17 -10.43 -15.90
N TYR A 48 17.88 -10.39 -17.20
CA TYR A 48 17.66 -9.16 -17.94
C TYR A 48 16.49 -8.36 -17.39
N ASP A 49 15.35 -8.99 -17.08
CA ASP A 49 14.15 -8.35 -16.54
C ASP A 49 14.40 -7.76 -15.14
N GLN A 50 15.19 -8.45 -14.31
CA GLN A 50 15.60 -7.93 -13.00
C GLN A 50 16.49 -6.68 -13.15
N LEU A 51 17.46 -6.73 -14.06
CA LEU A 51 18.35 -5.60 -14.33
C LEU A 51 17.58 -4.43 -14.98
N TYR A 52 16.65 -4.73 -15.87
CA TYR A 52 15.73 -3.78 -16.49
C TYR A 52 14.93 -3.01 -15.43
N GLY A 53 14.32 -3.73 -14.48
CA GLY A 53 13.57 -3.11 -13.38
C GLY A 53 14.43 -2.21 -12.51
N THR A 54 15.67 -2.63 -12.22
CA THR A 54 16.62 -1.83 -11.43
C THR A 54 17.01 -0.54 -12.15
N LEU A 55 17.39 -0.62 -13.43
CA LEU A 55 17.78 0.54 -14.23
C LEU A 55 16.62 1.51 -14.44
N THR A 56 15.41 0.99 -14.65
CA THR A 56 14.18 1.80 -14.72
C THR A 56 13.92 2.52 -13.40
N GLY A 57 14.12 1.84 -12.26
CA GLY A 57 14.02 2.44 -10.93
C GLY A 57 15.03 3.57 -10.69
N ILE A 58 16.27 3.39 -11.14
CA ILE A 58 17.31 4.44 -11.10
C ILE A 58 16.92 5.62 -12.01
N GLY A 59 16.40 5.35 -13.21
CA GLY A 59 15.90 6.36 -14.13
C GLY A 59 14.78 7.21 -13.53
N LEU A 60 13.83 6.57 -12.85
CA LEU A 60 12.74 7.24 -12.12
C LEU A 60 13.27 8.08 -10.95
N LEU A 61 14.20 7.54 -10.16
CA LEU A 61 14.81 8.27 -9.05
C LEU A 61 15.56 9.51 -9.55
N ARG A 62 16.31 9.37 -10.66
CA ARG A 62 17.01 10.48 -11.32
C ARG A 62 16.04 11.57 -11.77
N ALA A 63 14.91 11.19 -12.38
CA ALA A 63 13.86 12.12 -12.77
C ALA A 63 13.28 12.88 -11.57
N ARG A 64 12.99 12.18 -10.46
CA ARG A 64 12.46 12.81 -9.23
C ARG A 64 13.43 13.78 -8.57
N MET A 65 14.73 13.54 -8.67
CA MET A 65 15.76 14.42 -8.11
C MET A 65 16.14 15.57 -9.05
N GLY A 66 15.48 15.72 -10.20
CA GLY A 66 15.81 16.76 -11.19
C GLY A 66 17.19 16.57 -11.85
N LEU A 67 17.81 15.40 -11.68
CA LEU A 67 19.14 15.09 -12.20
C LEU A 67 19.14 14.65 -13.66
N THR A 68 18.02 14.79 -14.36
CA THR A 68 17.87 14.47 -15.80
C THR A 68 18.81 15.26 -16.70
N HIS A 69 19.25 16.44 -16.28
CA HIS A 69 20.07 17.36 -17.08
C HIS A 69 21.56 17.32 -16.73
N ALA A 70 21.98 16.47 -15.77
CA ALA A 70 23.35 16.47 -15.30
C ALA A 70 24.33 16.05 -16.43
N PRO A 71 25.53 16.66 -16.52
CA PRO A 71 26.44 16.48 -17.67
C PRO A 71 26.81 15.01 -17.96
N TYR A 72 26.90 14.19 -16.91
CA TYR A 72 27.26 12.78 -16.99
C TYR A 72 26.09 11.86 -17.41
N TRP A 73 24.87 12.39 -17.53
CA TRP A 73 23.67 11.64 -17.92
C TRP A 73 23.20 11.90 -19.36
N ARG A 74 23.88 12.77 -20.12
CA ARG A 74 23.47 13.15 -21.49
C ARG A 74 23.80 12.11 -22.57
N GLY A 75 24.40 10.98 -22.22
CA GLY A 75 24.73 9.91 -23.16
C GLY A 75 23.49 9.15 -23.64
N SER A 76 23.50 8.70 -24.90
CA SER A 76 22.39 7.92 -25.50
C SER A 76 22.05 6.67 -24.68
N GLU A 77 23.07 6.00 -24.13
CA GLU A 77 22.89 4.80 -23.29
C GLU A 77 22.23 5.10 -21.94
N ALA A 78 22.53 6.25 -21.35
CA ALA A 78 21.92 6.71 -20.10
C ALA A 78 20.47 7.21 -20.29
N ASN A 79 20.07 7.40 -21.54
CA ASN A 79 18.73 7.86 -21.91
C ASN A 79 17.78 6.72 -22.30
N ASP A 80 18.30 5.52 -22.59
CA ASP A 80 17.47 4.35 -22.91
C ASP A 80 16.51 4.00 -21.76
N PHE A 81 16.90 4.20 -20.50
CA PHE A 81 16.06 4.04 -19.30
C PHE A 81 15.61 5.36 -18.69
N SER A 82 15.79 6.46 -19.42
CA SER A 82 15.19 7.73 -19.03
C SER A 82 13.69 7.66 -19.28
N ILE A 83 12.96 8.06 -18.25
CA ILE A 83 11.53 8.28 -18.29
C ILE A 83 11.37 9.80 -18.36
N SER A 84 10.67 10.31 -19.38
CA SER A 84 10.25 11.71 -19.40
C SER A 84 9.37 11.94 -18.17
N ALA A 85 9.73 12.93 -17.37
CA ALA A 85 9.05 13.19 -16.10
C ALA A 85 7.54 13.46 -16.27
N ASP A 86 7.10 13.85 -17.46
CA ASP A 86 5.71 14.28 -17.68
C ASP A 86 4.72 13.12 -17.89
N ASP A 87 5.05 12.14 -18.74
CA ASP A 87 4.10 11.07 -19.11
C ASP A 87 3.97 9.96 -18.06
N GLU A 88 5.06 9.63 -17.37
CA GLU A 88 5.03 8.61 -16.32
C GLU A 88 4.70 9.17 -14.94
N TYR A 89 4.94 10.45 -14.66
CA TYR A 89 4.40 11.04 -13.43
C TYR A 89 2.88 11.03 -13.47
N ALA A 90 2.27 11.27 -14.64
CA ALA A 90 0.83 11.11 -14.83
C ALA A 90 0.36 9.65 -14.58
N ARG A 91 1.00 8.65 -15.20
CA ARG A 91 0.62 7.23 -15.05
C ARG A 91 0.91 6.68 -13.64
N TYR A 92 2.03 7.06 -13.04
CA TYR A 92 2.40 6.68 -11.68
C TYR A 92 1.50 7.39 -10.66
N ALA A 93 1.16 8.67 -10.85
CA ALA A 93 0.18 9.36 -10.02
C ALA A 93 -1.19 8.70 -10.13
N GLU A 94 -1.59 8.25 -11.33
CA GLU A 94 -2.84 7.52 -11.52
C GLU A 94 -2.82 6.16 -10.81
N LEU A 95 -1.73 5.41 -10.91
CA LEU A 95 -1.55 4.12 -10.22
C LEU A 95 -1.50 4.29 -8.71
N LYS A 96 -0.78 5.30 -8.21
CA LYS A 96 -0.71 5.66 -6.80
C LYS A 96 -2.09 6.09 -6.28
N ALA A 97 -2.84 6.87 -7.04
CA ALA A 97 -4.20 7.26 -6.69
C ALA A 97 -5.18 6.07 -6.68
N LYS A 98 -4.95 5.04 -7.51
CA LYS A 98 -5.71 3.78 -7.45
C LYS A 98 -5.33 2.95 -6.22
N MET A 99 -4.03 2.83 -5.91
CA MET A 99 -3.55 2.15 -4.71
C MET A 99 -3.96 2.85 -3.42
N GLU A 100 -3.92 4.18 -3.34
CA GLU A 100 -4.40 4.95 -2.20
C GLU A 100 -5.92 4.86 -2.02
N ARG A 101 -6.68 4.68 -3.10
CA ARG A 101 -8.13 4.37 -3.02
C ARG A 101 -8.36 2.97 -2.46
N ALA A 102 -7.60 1.96 -2.91
CA ALA A 102 -7.69 0.61 -2.38
C ALA A 102 -7.23 0.52 -0.91
N ALA A 103 -6.15 1.22 -0.56
CA ALA A 103 -5.63 1.31 0.80
C ALA A 103 -6.61 2.02 1.74
N ARG A 104 -7.30 3.07 1.28
CA ARG A 104 -8.35 3.75 2.08
C ARG A 104 -9.55 2.85 2.36
N VAL A 105 -9.93 1.97 1.44
CA VAL A 105 -10.99 0.98 1.69
C VAL A 105 -10.53 -0.02 2.75
N TYR A 106 -9.27 -0.48 2.68
CA TYR A 106 -8.70 -1.37 3.69
C TYR A 106 -8.59 -0.71 5.08
N ASP A 107 -8.15 0.56 5.14
CA ASP A 107 -7.99 1.29 6.38
C ASP A 107 -9.34 1.64 7.03
N ASN A 108 -10.35 2.02 6.22
CA ASN A 108 -11.72 2.19 6.71
C ASN A 108 -12.32 0.88 7.23
N TRP A 109 -12.04 -0.25 6.58
CA TRP A 109 -12.51 -1.56 7.05
C TRP A 109 -11.91 -1.92 8.41
N GLN A 110 -10.62 -1.68 8.61
CA GLN A 110 -9.94 -1.87 9.90
C GLN A 110 -10.54 -0.97 10.99
N ARG A 111 -10.83 0.29 10.65
CA ARG A 111 -11.40 1.27 11.58
C ARG A 111 -12.83 0.91 11.99
N VAL A 112 -13.69 0.52 11.04
CA VAL A 112 -15.05 0.04 11.31
C VAL A 112 -15.03 -1.22 12.16
N ARG A 113 -14.14 -2.18 11.85
CA ARG A 113 -14.01 -3.42 12.62
C ARG A 113 -13.52 -3.19 14.06
N ARG A 114 -12.66 -2.17 14.26
CA ARG A 114 -12.23 -1.74 15.59
C ARG A 114 -13.42 -1.13 16.35
N ILE A 115 -14.16 -0.20 15.75
CA ILE A 115 -15.35 0.42 16.38
C ILE A 115 -16.41 -0.63 16.73
N LEU A 116 -16.67 -1.60 15.84
CA LEU A 116 -17.59 -2.69 16.12
C LEU A 116 -17.15 -3.54 17.31
N ARG A 117 -15.85 -3.88 17.42
CA ARG A 117 -15.34 -4.67 18.55
C ARG A 117 -15.44 -3.91 19.87
N TRP A 118 -15.12 -2.60 19.89
CA TRP A 118 -15.27 -1.79 21.10
C TRP A 118 -16.74 -1.56 21.46
N GLY A 119 -17.59 -1.29 20.47
CA GLY A 119 -19.04 -1.12 20.68
C GLY A 119 -19.69 -2.38 21.26
N LEU A 120 -19.34 -3.56 20.72
CA LEU A 120 -19.84 -4.84 21.24
C LEU A 120 -19.36 -5.10 22.68
N GLY A 121 -18.09 -4.82 22.98
CA GLY A 121 -17.54 -4.96 24.33
C GLY A 121 -18.19 -4.02 25.34
N LEU A 122 -18.48 -2.78 24.95
CA LEU A 122 -19.12 -1.79 25.82
C LEU A 122 -20.58 -2.16 26.11
N LEU A 123 -21.30 -2.67 25.11
CA LEU A 123 -22.68 -3.14 25.26
C LEU A 123 -22.77 -4.35 26.21
N LEU A 124 -21.81 -5.28 26.10
CA LEU A 124 -21.67 -6.42 27.01
C LEU A 124 -21.37 -5.97 28.45
N ALA A 125 -20.45 -5.02 28.63
CA ALA A 125 -20.08 -4.50 29.94
C ALA A 125 -21.28 -3.82 30.64
N VAL A 126 -22.06 -3.04 29.90
CA VAL A 126 -23.29 -2.41 30.43
C VAL A 126 -24.32 -3.48 30.83
N GLY A 127 -24.51 -4.52 30.01
CA GLY A 127 -25.39 -5.64 30.34
C GLY A 127 -24.98 -6.37 31.61
N ILE A 128 -23.68 -6.64 31.78
CA ILE A 128 -23.14 -7.29 32.98
C ILE A 128 -23.32 -6.39 34.21
N ALA A 129 -23.04 -5.09 34.10
CA ALA A 129 -23.21 -4.15 35.20
C ALA A 129 -24.68 -4.05 35.66
N ALA A 130 -25.62 -4.03 34.71
CA ALA A 130 -27.06 -4.04 35.01
C ALA A 130 -27.48 -5.34 35.71
N ALA A 131 -26.97 -6.48 35.26
CA ALA A 131 -27.24 -7.78 35.90
C ALA A 131 -26.69 -7.84 37.34
N ILE A 132 -25.48 -7.32 37.58
CA ILE A 132 -24.89 -7.25 38.92
C ILE A 132 -25.71 -6.32 39.83
N ALA A 133 -26.14 -5.16 39.33
CA ALA A 133 -26.96 -4.23 40.10
C ALA A 133 -28.32 -4.84 40.47
N ALA A 134 -28.96 -5.56 39.55
CA ALA A 134 -30.20 -6.28 39.81
C ALA A 134 -30.01 -7.39 40.86
N TYR A 135 -28.91 -8.14 40.77
CA TYR A 135 -28.58 -9.19 41.75
C TYR A 135 -28.29 -8.61 43.14
N ALA A 136 -27.57 -7.49 43.21
CA ALA A 136 -27.29 -6.81 44.48
C ALA A 136 -28.57 -6.25 45.12
N TRP A 137 -29.51 -5.76 44.31
CA TRP A 137 -30.80 -5.28 44.80
C TRP A 137 -31.65 -6.39 45.43
N ASP A 138 -31.59 -7.60 44.87
CA ASP A 138 -32.33 -8.78 45.38
C ASP A 138 -31.67 -9.40 46.63
N VAL A 139 -30.34 -9.25 46.78
CA VAL A 139 -29.55 -9.84 47.87
C VAL A 139 -29.46 -8.96 49.13
N ILE A 140 -29.65 -7.64 49.04
CA ILE A 140 -29.60 -6.76 50.22
C ILE A 140 -30.90 -6.94 51.02
N PRO A 141 -30.87 -7.58 52.21
CA PRO A 141 -32.05 -7.62 53.06
C PRO A 141 -32.27 -6.21 53.58
N THR A 142 -33.49 -5.71 53.46
CA THR A 142 -33.96 -4.49 54.11
C THR A 142 -33.93 -4.65 55.64
N GLY A 143 -32.73 -4.65 56.22
CA GLY A 143 -32.49 -4.58 57.65
C GLY A 143 -32.64 -3.13 58.09
N GLY A 144 -33.75 -2.83 58.75
CA GLY A 144 -34.12 -1.49 59.20
C GLY A 144 -33.02 -0.80 59.98
N MET A 145 -32.67 0.41 59.53
CA MET A 145 -31.79 1.32 60.25
C MET A 145 -32.66 2.35 60.95
N SER A 146 -33.01 2.06 62.20
CA SER A 146 -33.66 3.00 63.13
C SER A 146 -32.73 4.17 63.43
N LEU A 147 -33.17 5.39 63.08
CA LEU A 147 -32.51 6.65 63.43
C LEU A 147 -32.61 6.92 64.94
N PRO A 148 -31.54 7.33 65.63
CA PRO A 148 -31.64 7.80 67.01
C PRO A 148 -32.25 9.21 67.06
N SER A 149 -33.24 9.36 67.92
CA SER A 149 -34.00 10.59 68.20
C SER A 149 -33.12 11.73 68.70
N LEU A 150 -33.22 12.90 68.05
CA LEU A 150 -32.65 14.18 68.49
C LEU A 150 -33.64 14.92 69.41
N GLU A 151 -33.69 14.54 70.68
CA GLU A 151 -34.33 15.34 71.74
C GLU A 151 -33.35 15.50 72.91
N SER A 152 -32.52 16.54 72.88
CA SER A 152 -32.00 17.20 74.10
C SER A 152 -31.15 18.43 73.74
N LEU A 153 -31.77 19.60 73.71
CA LEU A 153 -31.07 20.88 73.90
C LEU A 153 -31.83 21.68 74.96
N PRO A 154 -31.21 22.02 76.11
CA PRO A 154 -31.87 22.84 77.13
C PRO A 154 -31.86 24.32 76.74
N ALA A 155 -32.99 24.98 76.98
CA ALA A 155 -33.16 26.42 76.89
C ALA A 155 -32.41 27.12 78.02
N ILE A 156 -31.66 28.17 77.69
CA ILE A 156 -31.06 29.09 78.67
C ILE A 156 -31.74 30.44 78.46
N SER A 157 -32.48 30.88 79.48
CA SER A 157 -32.97 32.25 79.70
C SER A 157 -32.02 33.02 80.59
#